data_AF-A0A7Y3EFX2-F1
#
_entry.id   AF-A0A7Y3EFX2-F1
#
_cell.length_a   1.000
_cell.length_b   1.000
_cell.length_c   1.000
_cell.angle_alpha   90.00
_cell.angle_beta   90.00
_cell.angle_gamma   90.00
#
_symmetry.space_group_name_H-M   'P 1'
#
loop_
_entity.id
_entity.type
_entity.pdbx_description
1 polymer ?
#
loop_
_entity_poly.entity_id
_entity_poly.type
_entity_poly.pdbx_seq_one_letter_code
_entity_poly.pdbx_strand_id
1 'polypeptide(L)' 'MLTLPLFPLPVVLFPGTCTPLHIFEPRYQKMVAKCLAGDRRFGLIYHDSDDQG' A
#
# COMPACT_ATOMS: atom_id res chain seq x y z
N MET A 1 -3.23 17.20 -11.18
CA MET A 1 -2.18 16.54 -10.38
C MET A 1 -2.60 15.11 -10.15
N LEU A 2 -1.69 14.14 -10.31
CA LEU A 2 -1.95 12.73 -10.02
C LEU A 2 -1.83 12.50 -8.51
N THR A 3 -2.90 12.03 -7.87
CA THR A 3 -2.89 11.66 -6.45
C THR A 3 -2.80 10.14 -6.35
N LEU A 4 -1.66 9.62 -5.88
CA LEU A 4 -1.43 8.18 -5.73
C LEU A 4 -1.54 7.79 -4.24
N PRO A 5 -2.46 6.89 -3.87
CA PRO A 5 -2.52 6.37 -2.50
C PRO A 5 -1.25 5.58 -2.16
N LEU A 6 -0.77 5.70 -0.92
CA LEU A 6 0.44 5.02 -0.45
C LEU A 6 0.12 4.05 0.68
N PHE A 7 0.69 2.85 0.61
CA PHE A 7 0.56 1.80 1.61
C PHE A 7 1.95 1.47 2.19
N PRO A 8 2.19 1.78 3.48
CA PRO A 8 3.48 1.53 4.11
C PRO A 8 3.65 0.06 4.48
N LEU A 9 4.82 -0.50 4.19
CA LEU A 9 5.24 -1.84 4.61
C LEU A 9 6.74 -1.89 4.88
N PRO A 10 7.22 -2.75 5.79
CA PRO A 10 8.65 -3.01 5.98
C PRO A 10 9.19 -3.98 4.90
N VAL A 11 8.82 -3.78 3.63
CA VAL A 11 9.30 -4.59 2.51
C VAL A 11 9.47 -3.74 1.25
N VAL A 12 10.50 -4.07 0.46
CA VAL A 12 10.70 -3.51 -0.88
C VAL A 12 10.20 -4.52 -1.91
N LEU A 13 9.31 -4.08 -2.82
CA LEU A 13 8.87 -4.90 -3.94
C LEU A 13 9.56 -4.47 -5.24
N PHE A 14 10.01 -5.46 -6.01
CA PHE A 14 10.53 -5.25 -7.35
C PHE A 14 9.41 -5.30 -8.40
N PRO A 15 9.54 -4.57 -9.52
CA PRO A 15 8.59 -4.65 -10.61
C PRO A 15 8.33 -6.08 -11.09
N GLY A 16 7.07 -6.43 -11.33
CA GLY A 16 6.68 -7.77 -11.79
C GLY A 16 6.56 -8.84 -10.71
N THR A 17 6.85 -8.50 -9.44
CA THR A 17 6.65 -9.43 -8.32
C THR A 17 5.23 -9.36 -7.77
N CYS A 18 4.73 -10.51 -7.29
CA CYS A 18 3.43 -10.62 -6.63
C CYS A 18 3.65 -10.91 -5.14
N THR A 19 3.05 -10.09 -4.28
CA THR A 19 3.09 -10.29 -2.82
C THR A 19 1.67 -10.27 -2.26
N PRO A 20 1.23 -11.32 -1.55
CA PRO A 20 -0.08 -11.31 -0.92
C PRO A 20 -0.09 -10.29 0.23
N LEU A 21 -1.04 -9.36 0.21
CA LEU A 21 -1.20 -8.35 1.26
C LEU A 21 -2.44 -8.64 2.09
N HIS A 22 -2.27 -8.73 3.41
CA HIS A 22 -3.39 -8.82 4.34
C HIS A 22 -3.77 -7.41 4.82
N ILE A 23 -4.88 -6.87 4.29
CA ILE A 23 -5.33 -5.51 4.59
C ILE A 23 -6.44 -5.55 5.67
N PHE A 24 -6.05 -5.39 6.93
CA PHE A 24 -7.00 -5.45 8.06
C PHE A 24 -7.32 -4.09 8.67
N GLU A 25 -6.43 -3.10 8.60
CA GLU A 25 -6.72 -1.79 9.18
C GLU A 25 -7.81 -1.05 8.38
N PRO A 26 -8.86 -0.51 9.03
CA PRO A 26 -10.00 0.10 8.36
C PRO A 26 -9.64 1.24 7.38
N ARG A 27 -8.60 2.03 7.71
CA ARG A 27 -8.12 3.11 6.83
C ARG A 27 -7.62 2.59 5.49
N TYR A 28 -6.90 1.46 5.50
CA TYR A 28 -6.34 0.86 4.29
C TYR A 28 -7.37 0.04 3.54
N GLN A 29 -8.32 -0.59 4.22
CA GLN A 29 -9.48 -1.21 3.56
C GLN A 29 -10.25 -0.20 2.71
N LYS A 30 -10.53 0.99 3.27
CA LYS A 30 -11.17 2.09 2.52
C LYS A 30 -10.31 2.56 1.34
N MET A 31 -8.99 2.66 1.53
CA MET A 31 -8.06 3.04 0.46
C MET A 31 -8.09 2.04 -0.69
N VAL A 32 -7.97 0.74 -0.38
CA VAL A 32 -7.99 -0.35 -1.37
C VAL A 32 -9.34 -0.42 -2.08
N ALA A 33 -10.46 -0.26 -1.36
CA ALA A 33 -11.79 -0.20 -1.97
C ALA A 33 -11.89 0.93 -3.00
N LYS A 34 -11.36 2.12 -2.70
CA LYS A 34 -11.29 3.24 -3.66
C LYS A 34 -10.41 2.91 -4.86
N CYS A 35 -9.26 2.26 -4.65
CA CYS A 35 -8.38 1.84 -5.75
C CYS A 35 -9.07 0.83 -6.66
N LEU A 36 -9.77 -0.14 -6.08
CA LEU A 36 -10.52 -1.17 -6.82
C LEU A 36 -11.66 -0.59 -7.65
N ALA A 37 -12.32 0.47 -7.16
CA ALA A 37 -13.36 1.18 -7.89
C ALA A 37 -12.83 2.15 -8.97
N GLY A 38 -11.54 2.47 -8.94
CA GLY A 38 -10.89 3.37 -9.90
C GLY A 38 -9.77 2.67 -10.67
N ASP A 39 -8.59 3.27 -10.69
CA ASP A 39 -7.49 2.89 -11.59
C ASP A 39 -6.70 1.65 -11.13
N ARG A 40 -7.11 1.02 -10.03
CA ARG A 40 -6.52 -0.20 -9.44
C ARG A 40 -5.03 -0.08 -9.13
N ARG A 41 -4.56 1.14 -8.83
CA ARG A 41 -3.16 1.45 -8.53
C ARG A 41 -3.02 2.13 -7.18
N PHE A 42 -2.01 1.71 -6.45
CA PHE A 42 -1.48 2.38 -5.26
C PHE A 42 0.03 2.14 -5.21
N GLY A 43 0.74 2.99 -4.48
CA GLY A 43 2.17 2.85 -4.25
C GLY A 43 2.47 2.11 -2.94
N LEU A 44 3.56 1.38 -2.93
CA LEU A 44 4.16 0.87 -1.70
C LEU A 44 5.31 1.78 -1.30
N ILE A 45 5.39 2.10 -0.02
CA ILE A 45 6.54 2.79 0.56
C ILE A 45 7.17 1.90 1.60
N TYR A 46 8.49 1.80 1.57
CA TYR A 46 9.21 1.18 2.67
C TYR A 46 9.03 2.06 3.90
N HIS A 47 8.50 1.46 4.96
CA HIS A 47 8.36 2.09 6.25
C HIS A 47 8.54 1.02 7.31
N ASP A 48 9.61 1.14 8.08
CA ASP A 48 9.86 0.30 9.23
C ASP A 48 9.24 0.97 10.47
N SER A 49 8.23 0.34 11.04
CA SER A 49 7.57 0.87 12.25
C SER A 49 8.43 0.67 13.50
N ASP A 50 9.46 -0.19 13.43
CA ASP A 50 10.37 -0.50 14.54
C ASP A 50 11.56 0.46 14.63
N ASP A 51 11.70 1.41 13.69
CA ASP A 51 12.75 2.46 13.71
C ASP A 51 12.36 3.69 14.57
N GLN A 52 11.14 3.68 15.14
CA GLN A 52 10.77 4.59 16.22
C GLN A 52 11.02 3.87 17.56
N GLY A 53 12.26 4.02 18.05
CA GLY A 53 12.80 3.30 19.21
C GLY A 53 11.97 3.27 20.49
#